data_AF-A0A543E621-F1
#
_entry.id   AF-A0A543E621-F1
#
_cell.length_a   1.000
_cell.length_b   1.000
_cell.length_c   1.000
_cell.angle_alpha   90.00
_cell.angle_beta   90.00
_cell.angle_gamma   90.00
#
_symmetry.space_group_name_H-M   'P 1'
#
loop_
_entity.id
_entity.type
_entity.pdbx_description
1 polymer ?
#
loop_
_entity_poly.entity_id
_entity_poly.type
_entity_poly.pdbx_seq_one_letter_code
_entity_poly.pdbx_strand_id
1 'polypeptide(L)'
;MRVDLALFDGDELLDRGELSVGSTELTSAFALFQATYKLGPDAADIVLADFLAHIDLKTVNLDMPIHESADWESIEVGRYTLTFWCRLDA
;
A
#
# COMPACT_ATOMS: atom_id res chain seq x y z
N MET A 1 -13.06 1.56 -1.88
CA MET A 1 -12.17 1.92 -0.76
C MET A 1 -10.95 2.56 -1.36
N ARG A 2 -10.58 3.74 -0.90
CA ARG A 2 -9.36 4.43 -1.31
C ARG A 2 -8.27 4.20 -0.28
N VAL A 3 -7.06 3.93 -0.75
CA VAL A 3 -5.88 3.76 0.09
C VAL A 3 -4.78 4.67 -0.45
N ASP A 4 -4.36 5.65 0.33
CA ASP A 4 -3.11 6.37 0.07
C ASP A 4 -1.96 5.56 0.67
N LEU A 5 -0.87 5.42 -0.06
CA LEU A 5 0.33 4.70 0.35
C LEU A 5 1.54 5.62 0.25
N ALA A 6 2.46 5.54 1.20
CA ALA A 6 3.76 6.19 1.13
C ALA A 6 4.85 5.28 1.72
N LEU A 7 5.98 5.16 1.04
CA LEU A 7 7.12 4.36 1.46
C LEU A 7 8.26 5.29 1.90
N PHE A 8 8.81 5.01 3.08
CA PHE A 8 9.88 5.80 3.69
C PHE A 8 11.12 4.95 4.00
N ASP A 9 12.28 5.59 4.01
CA ASP A 9 13.53 5.07 4.60
C ASP A 9 14.00 6.05 5.68
N GLY A 10 13.71 5.72 6.94
CA GLY A 10 13.77 6.70 8.03
C GLY A 10 12.80 7.86 7.77
N ASP A 11 13.33 9.09 7.68
CA ASP A 11 12.54 10.31 7.43
C ASP A 11 12.42 10.66 5.94
N GLU A 12 13.08 9.89 5.04
CA GLU A 12 13.07 10.16 3.60
C GLU A 12 11.85 9.50 2.94
N LEU A 13 10.98 10.32 2.33
CA LEU A 13 9.90 9.83 1.47
C LEU A 13 10.47 9.34 0.14
N LEU A 14 10.35 8.04 -0.11
CA LEU A 14 10.84 7.41 -1.34
C LEU A 14 9.80 7.39 -2.45
N ASP A 15 8.56 7.03 -2.12
CA ASP A 15 7.46 6.97 -3.09
C ASP A 15 6.11 7.21 -2.41
N ARG A 16 5.14 7.71 -3.16
CA ARG A 16 3.76 7.92 -2.71
C ARG A 16 2.79 7.78 -3.87
N GLY A 17 1.64 7.18 -3.59
CA GLY A 17 0.51 7.29 -4.49
C GLY A 17 -0.78 6.81 -3.84
N GLU A 18 -1.75 6.50 -4.68
CA GLU A 18 -3.12 6.20 -4.28
C GLU A 18 -3.65 5.01 -5.06
N LEU A 19 -4.45 4.20 -4.36
CA LEU A 19 -5.16 3.05 -4.91
C LEU A 19 -6.66 3.21 -4.68
N SER A 20 -7.45 3.10 -5.75
CA SER A 20 -8.89 2.89 -5.64
C SER A 20 -9.17 1.39 -5.66
N VAL A 21 -9.30 0.79 -4.47
CA VAL A 21 -9.53 -0.64 -4.29
C VAL A 21 -11.01 -0.96 -4.45
N GLY A 22 -11.31 -1.75 -5.49
CA GLY A 22 -12.64 -2.27 -5.79
C GLY A 22 -12.64 -3.79 -5.93
N SER A 23 -13.77 -4.38 -6.28
CA SER A 23 -13.94 -5.84 -6.36
C SER A 23 -13.17 -6.52 -7.51
N THR A 24 -12.68 -5.74 -8.47
CA THR A 24 -11.84 -6.23 -9.58
C THR A 24 -10.38 -6.12 -9.17
N GLU A 25 -9.61 -7.18 -9.41
CA GLU A 25 -8.15 -7.14 -9.22
C GLU A 25 -7.53 -6.19 -10.25
N LEU A 26 -6.76 -5.23 -9.75
CA LEU A 26 -6.05 -4.26 -10.57
C LEU A 26 -4.58 -4.20 -10.14
N THR A 27 -3.71 -3.83 -11.08
CA THR A 27 -2.30 -3.56 -10.81
C THR A 27 -1.99 -2.13 -11.20
N SER A 28 -1.38 -1.38 -10.29
CA SER A 28 -0.88 -0.04 -10.52
C SER A 28 0.64 -0.02 -10.35
N ALA A 29 1.33 0.67 -11.27
CA ALA A 29 2.77 0.89 -11.18
C ALA A 29 3.06 2.20 -10.44
N PHE A 30 3.99 2.12 -9.49
CA PHE A 30 4.57 3.26 -8.78
C PHE A 30 6.01 3.48 -9.28
N ALA A 31 6.69 4.50 -8.77
CA ALA A 31 8.07 4.77 -9.19
C ALA A 31 9.02 3.66 -8.73
N LEU A 32 8.76 3.06 -7.57
CA LEU A 32 9.67 2.09 -6.94
C LEU A 32 9.17 0.65 -6.93
N PHE A 33 7.89 0.40 -7.17
CA PHE A 33 7.27 -0.93 -7.08
C PHE A 33 5.95 -1.00 -7.87
N GLN A 34 5.35 -2.18 -7.94
CA GLN A 34 3.98 -2.39 -8.39
C GLN A 34 3.08 -2.77 -7.22
N ALA A 35 1.84 -2.30 -7.22
CA ALA A 35 0.83 -2.73 -6.28
C ALA A 35 -0.29 -3.46 -7.03
N THR A 36 -0.56 -4.71 -6.66
CA THR A 36 -1.72 -5.46 -7.10
C THR A 36 -2.72 -5.53 -5.96
N TYR A 37 -3.98 -5.19 -6.22
CA TYR A 37 -4.95 -5.02 -5.16
C TYR A 37 -6.37 -5.38 -5.57
N LYS A 38 -7.15 -5.82 -4.59
CA LYS A 38 -8.57 -6.17 -4.74
C LYS A 38 -9.29 -6.05 -3.40
N LEU A 39 -10.55 -5.65 -3.45
CA LEU A 39 -11.45 -5.67 -2.29
C LEU A 39 -12.05 -7.07 -2.15
N GLY A 40 -11.67 -7.76 -1.08
CA GLY A 40 -12.29 -9.02 -0.63
C GLY A 40 -13.55 -8.80 0.20
N PRO A 41 -14.13 -9.87 0.76
CA PRO A 41 -15.36 -9.79 1.56
C PRO A 41 -15.15 -9.08 2.90
N ASP A 42 -14.00 -9.30 3.55
CA ASP A 42 -13.73 -8.80 4.91
C ASP A 42 -12.57 -7.77 4.95
N ALA A 43 -11.70 -7.81 3.96
CA ALA A 43 -10.50 -6.98 3.87
C ALA A 43 -10.13 -6.66 2.42
N ALA A 44 -9.33 -5.61 2.24
CA ALA A 44 -8.63 -5.32 1.01
C ALA A 44 -7.29 -6.05 0.98
N ASP A 45 -7.11 -6.89 -0.04
CA ASP A 45 -5.84 -7.55 -0.33
C ASP A 45 -4.99 -6.59 -1.17
N ILE A 46 -3.80 -6.21 -0.68
CA ILE A 46 -2.84 -5.38 -1.42
C ILE A 46 -1.47 -6.05 -1.36
N VAL A 47 -0.90 -6.34 -2.53
CA VAL A 47 0.42 -6.93 -2.69
C VAL A 47 1.33 -5.92 -3.37
N LEU A 48 2.37 -5.48 -2.65
CA LEU A 48 3.45 -4.68 -3.21
C LEU A 48 4.57 -5.61 -3.65
N ALA A 49 4.99 -5.53 -4.91
CA ALA A 49 6.00 -6.41 -5.50
C ALA A 49 6.81 -5.67 -6.57
N ASP A 50 7.74 -6.38 -7.22
CA ASP A 50 8.57 -5.85 -8.30
C ASP A 50 9.29 -4.55 -7.93
N PHE A 51 9.80 -4.51 -6.69
CA PHE A 51 10.58 -3.39 -6.19
C PHE A 51 11.86 -3.18 -7.02
N LEU A 52 12.26 -1.93 -7.22
CA LEU A 52 13.53 -1.61 -7.87
C LEU A 52 14.71 -2.17 -7.09
N ALA A 53 15.79 -2.54 -7.77
CA ALA A 53 16.90 -3.31 -7.20
C ALA A 53 17.63 -2.65 -5.99
N HIS A 54 17.51 -1.33 -5.80
CA HIS A 54 18.10 -0.63 -4.65
C HIS A 54 17.18 -0.63 -3.42
N ILE A 55 15.92 -1.03 -3.59
CA ILE A 55 14.95 -1.28 -2.52
C ILE A 55 15.06 -2.76 -2.15
N ASP A 56 15.64 -3.05 -0.99
CA ASP A 56 15.84 -4.43 -0.48
C ASP A 56 14.54 -5.03 0.09
N LEU A 57 13.47 -5.00 -0.71
CA LEU A 57 12.19 -5.64 -0.45
C LEU A 57 11.84 -6.55 -1.61
N LYS A 58 11.26 -7.72 -1.31
CA LYS A 58 10.79 -8.65 -2.34
C LYS A 58 9.30 -8.49 -2.60
N THR A 59 8.52 -8.72 -1.56
CA THR A 59 7.05 -8.66 -1.61
C THR A 59 6.55 -8.25 -0.24
N VAL A 60 5.58 -7.35 -0.20
CA VAL A 60 4.87 -6.94 1.01
C VAL A 60 3.39 -7.23 0.78
N ASN A 61 2.80 -8.05 1.64
CA ASN A 61 1.37 -8.34 1.61
C ASN A 61 0.68 -7.55 2.72
N LEU A 62 -0.34 -6.79 2.36
CA LEU A 62 -1.18 -6.03 3.29
C LEU A 62 -2.58 -6.64 3.23
N ASP A 63 -3.02 -7.14 4.37
CA ASP A 63 -4.40 -7.54 4.61
C ASP A 63 -5.06 -6.41 5.39
N MET A 64 -5.71 -5.49 4.68
CA MET A 64 -6.22 -4.24 5.24
C MET A 64 -7.71 -4.36 5.55
N PRO A 65 -8.13 -4.31 6.83
CA PRO A 65 -9.55 -4.33 7.17
C PRO A 65 -10.30 -3.21 6.47
N ILE A 66 -11.53 -3.49 6.00
CA ILE A 66 -12.38 -2.46 5.38
C ILE A 66 -12.85 -1.48 6.46
N HIS A 67 -12.13 -0.39 6.61
CA HIS A 67 -12.42 0.65 7.58
C HIS A 67 -11.93 2.03 7.09
N GLU A 68 -12.31 3.06 7.83
CA GLU A 68 -11.81 4.42 7.64
C GLU A 68 -10.79 4.74 8.74
N SER A 69 -9.55 5.02 8.35
CA SER A 69 -8.52 5.41 9.32
C SER A 69 -8.75 6.84 9.76
N ALA A 70 -8.60 7.11 11.06
CA ALA A 70 -8.70 8.46 11.60
C ALA A 70 -7.52 9.37 11.19
N ASP A 71 -6.36 8.76 10.93
CA ASP A 71 -5.12 9.39 10.47
C ASP A 71 -4.27 8.34 9.73
N TRP A 72 -3.07 8.71 9.28
CA TRP A 72 -2.08 7.78 8.73
C TRP A 72 -1.70 6.69 9.74
N GLU A 73 -1.71 5.46 9.26
CA GLU A 73 -1.19 4.29 9.94
C GLU A 73 0.15 3.89 9.33
N SER A 74 0.94 3.09 10.06
CA SER A 74 2.28 2.69 9.60
C SER A 74 2.63 1.28 10.03
N ILE A 75 3.43 0.63 9.20
CA ILE A 75 4.06 -0.66 9.50
C ILE A 75 5.53 -0.63 9.07
N GLU A 76 6.35 -1.35 9.82
CA GLU A 76 7.75 -1.57 9.48
C GLU A 76 7.89 -2.77 8.55
N VAL A 77 8.56 -2.56 7.41
CA VAL A 77 8.86 -3.57 6.40
C VAL A 77 10.36 -3.59 6.13
N GLY A 78 11.07 -4.42 6.89
CA GLY A 78 12.53 -4.45 6.86
C GLY A 78 13.12 -3.19 7.47
N ARG A 79 13.82 -2.38 6.67
CA ARG A 79 14.36 -1.07 7.10
C ARG A 79 13.45 0.11 6.74
N TYR A 80 12.40 -0.15 5.97
CA TYR A 80 11.51 0.86 5.43
C TYR A 80 10.24 0.94 6.26
N THR A 81 9.64 2.11 6.30
CA THR A 81 8.32 2.31 6.89
C THR A 81 7.31 2.49 5.77
N LEU A 82 6.30 1.63 5.72
CA LEU A 82 5.15 1.84 4.84
C LEU A 82 4.04 2.51 5.63
N THR A 83 3.65 3.71 5.23
CA THR A 83 2.48 4.39 5.79
C THR A 83 1.31 4.33 4.83
N PHE A 84 0.11 4.28 5.41
CA PHE A 84 -1.12 4.19 4.63
C PHE A 84 -2.27 4.92 5.29
N TRP A 85 -3.24 5.35 4.48
CA TRP A 85 -4.47 5.96 4.97
C TRP A 85 -5.68 5.39 4.20
N CYS A 86 -6.54 4.67 4.93
CA CYS A 86 -7.75 4.08 4.38
C CYS A 86 -8.94 5.05 4.45
N ARG A 87 -9.64 5.20 3.34
CA ARG A 87 -10.85 6.02 3.21
C ARG A 87 -11.94 5.22 2.53
N LEU A 88 -13.14 5.22 3.11
CA LEU A 88 -14.32 4.64 2.48
C LEU A 88 -14.97 5.75 1.65
N ASP A 89 -14.75 5.73 0.34
CA ASP A 89 -15.44 6.67 -0.55
C ASP A 89 -16.96 6.43 -0.40
N ALA A 90 -17.67 7.49 0.00
CA ALA A 90 -19.11 7.50 0.27
C ALA A 90 -19.96 7.47 -1.00
#